data_AF-A0A925IJX2-F1
#
_entry.id   AF-A0A925IJX2-F1
#
_cell.length_a   1.000
_cell.length_b   1.000
_cell.length_c   1.000
_cell.angle_alpha   90.00
_cell.angle_beta   90.00
_cell.angle_gamma   90.00
#
_symmetry.space_group_name_H-M   'P 1'
#
loop_
_entity.id
_entity.type
_entity.pdbx_description
1 polymer ?
#
loop_
_entity_poly.entity_id
_entity_poly.type
_entity_poly.pdbx_seq_one_letter_code
_entity_poly.pdbx_strand_id
1 'polypeptide(L)'
;MADKSVIVIGSGFAGLSAASFMAQAGWQVTVIEKNKTPGGRARQLKENGFTFDMGPSFYWMPDVFERYFDRFGKKTADYYSLRRLDPSYRIYWNDGYTDMPAAIEAVKKLFELIEPGSAAKLEKYLNGAAYKYEAGMNKLVYKPGRSITEFMDWSTIGGVFKLQVFSSIKDHIAKYFQHPTLRRIMEFPVLFLGALPEDTPALYSLMNYADIKGGTWYPEGGMYSVVAGMIKLAQELGVQFRFDEEVREIVIREKQAKTVTTNKSNYSADAVISGADYHFTETQLLPEAYRSYSPAYWDKRVMAPSCLLYYIGLNKKLKQPVHHSLFFDVSFEQHGNEIYK
;
A
#
# COMPACT_ATOMS: atom_id res chain seq x y z
N MET A 1 -9.51 9.58 35.75
CA MET A 1 -9.82 8.37 34.96
C MET A 1 -8.62 7.46 35.11
N ALA A 2 -8.79 6.15 35.35
CA ALA A 2 -7.63 5.26 35.34
C ALA A 2 -6.98 5.33 33.96
N ASP A 3 -5.66 5.54 33.90
CA ASP A 3 -4.92 5.63 32.65
C ASP A 3 -4.95 4.26 31.97
N LYS A 4 -5.80 4.11 30.95
CA LYS A 4 -5.90 2.86 30.19
C LYS A 4 -4.64 2.67 29.35
N SER A 5 -4.20 1.41 29.26
CA SER A 5 -2.98 1.04 28.54
C SER A 5 -3.27 0.08 27.38
N VAL A 6 -2.51 0.23 26.30
CA VAL A 6 -2.60 -0.66 25.12
C VAL A 6 -1.22 -1.04 24.64
N ILE A 7 -1.06 -2.32 24.29
CA ILE A 7 0.12 -2.83 23.59
C ILE A 7 -0.20 -2.98 22.11
N VAL A 8 0.65 -2.44 21.26
CA VAL A 8 0.58 -2.63 19.80
C VAL A 8 1.74 -3.53 19.37
N ILE A 9 1.45 -4.64 18.71
CA ILE A 9 2.46 -5.59 18.24
C ILE A 9 2.83 -5.25 16.81
N GLY A 10 4.09 -4.86 16.60
CA GLY A 10 4.64 -4.48 15.30
C GLY A 10 4.53 -2.99 14.99
N SER A 11 5.55 -2.47 14.31
CA SER A 11 5.71 -1.04 13.96
C SER A 11 5.68 -0.79 12.44
N GLY A 12 4.92 -1.59 11.69
CA GLY A 12 4.53 -1.27 10.32
C GLY A 12 3.48 -0.14 10.27
N PHE A 13 3.12 0.32 9.06
CA PHE A 13 2.15 1.42 8.88
C PHE A 13 0.85 1.24 9.67
N ALA A 14 0.29 0.03 9.68
CA ALA A 14 -0.93 -0.28 10.43
C ALA A 14 -0.73 -0.12 11.95
N GLY A 15 0.38 -0.65 12.49
CA GLY A 15 0.71 -0.55 13.91
C GLY A 15 0.99 0.90 14.33
N LEU A 16 1.74 1.66 13.52
CA LEU A 16 2.00 3.08 13.76
C LEU A 16 0.71 3.90 13.74
N SER A 17 -0.16 3.66 12.76
CA SER A 17 -1.46 4.33 12.69
C SER A 17 -2.31 4.03 13.94
N ALA A 18 -2.45 2.75 14.30
CA ALA A 18 -3.19 2.34 15.48
C ALA A 18 -2.63 2.97 16.77
N ALA A 19 -1.31 2.96 16.93
CA ALA A 19 -0.64 3.55 18.08
C ALA A 19 -0.93 5.06 18.22
N SER A 20 -0.81 5.82 17.12
CA SER A 20 -1.11 7.25 17.12
C SER A 20 -2.56 7.55 17.48
N PHE A 21 -3.53 6.82 16.93
CA PHE A 21 -4.95 7.03 17.25
C PHE A 21 -5.29 6.64 18.69
N MET A 22 -4.68 5.57 19.22
CA MET A 22 -4.88 5.19 20.62
C MET A 22 -4.28 6.23 21.59
N ALA A 23 -3.11 6.76 21.26
CA ALA A 23 -2.49 7.84 22.04
C ALA A 23 -3.33 9.12 21.98
N GLN A 24 -3.84 9.51 20.80
CA GLN A 24 -4.79 10.63 20.66
C GLN A 24 -6.07 10.42 21.49
N ALA A 25 -6.52 9.16 21.63
CA ALA A 25 -7.66 8.82 22.48
C ALA A 25 -7.33 8.80 23.99
N GLY A 26 -6.11 9.17 24.39
CA GLY A 26 -5.69 9.28 25.78
C GLY A 26 -5.18 7.99 26.42
N TRP A 27 -4.87 6.96 25.61
CA TRP A 27 -4.30 5.71 26.13
C TRP A 27 -2.78 5.80 26.28
N GLN A 28 -2.24 5.11 27.28
CA GLN A 28 -0.80 4.84 27.36
C GLN A 28 -0.45 3.74 26.36
N VAL A 29 0.36 4.07 25.35
CA VAL A 29 0.65 3.15 24.23
C VAL A 29 2.09 2.67 24.28
N THR A 30 2.28 1.35 24.23
CA THR A 30 3.59 0.74 23.97
C THR A 30 3.54 -0.08 22.68
N VAL A 31 4.43 0.22 21.73
CA VAL A 31 4.63 -0.56 20.51
C VAL A 31 5.82 -1.50 20.72
N ILE A 32 5.64 -2.79 20.47
CA ILE A 32 6.70 -3.81 20.56
C ILE A 32 7.04 -4.31 19.15
N GLU A 33 8.30 -4.18 18.76
CA GLU A 33 8.80 -4.50 17.42
C GLU A 33 9.99 -5.46 17.51
N LYS A 34 9.88 -6.59 16.79
CA LYS A 34 10.92 -7.63 16.77
C LYS A 34 12.21 -7.18 16.08
N ASN A 35 12.10 -6.28 15.11
CA ASN A 35 13.27 -5.77 14.39
C ASN A 35 13.95 -4.63 15.16
N LYS A 36 15.21 -4.35 14.82
CA LYS A 36 15.96 -3.21 15.37
C LYS A 36 15.45 -1.86 14.90
N THR A 37 14.71 -1.82 13.79
CA THR A 37 14.21 -0.60 13.15
C THR A 37 12.71 -0.74 12.84
N PRO A 38 11.96 0.38 12.85
CA PRO A 38 10.55 0.36 12.50
C PRO A 38 10.27 0.22 10.99
N GLY A 39 8.99 0.16 10.63
CA GLY A 39 8.51 0.27 9.25
C GLY A 39 7.91 -1.01 8.68
N GLY A 40 8.06 -2.14 9.36
CA GLY A 40 7.55 -3.43 8.86
C GLY A 40 8.14 -3.74 7.48
N ARG A 41 7.30 -3.80 6.44
CA ARG A 41 7.76 -3.97 5.05
C ARG A 41 8.49 -2.74 4.49
N ALA A 42 8.15 -1.54 4.94
CA ALA A 42 8.77 -0.28 4.50
C ALA A 42 10.05 0.06 5.29
N ARG A 43 10.91 -0.94 5.46
CA ARG A 43 12.17 -0.82 6.20
C ARG A 43 13.34 -0.53 5.27
N GLN A 44 14.48 -0.18 5.86
CA GLN A 44 15.64 0.31 5.14
C GLN A 44 16.90 -0.51 5.49
N LEU A 45 17.66 -0.90 4.48
CA LEU A 45 18.98 -1.52 4.60
C LEU A 45 20.05 -0.46 4.35
N LYS A 46 21.00 -0.33 5.27
CA LYS A 46 22.19 0.50 5.10
C LYS A 46 23.43 -0.38 5.17
N GLU A 47 24.18 -0.43 4.08
CA GLU A 47 25.31 -1.34 3.96
C GLU A 47 26.36 -0.79 2.99
N ASN A 48 27.64 -0.86 3.37
CA ASN A 48 28.78 -0.43 2.55
C ASN A 48 28.64 0.97 1.93
N GLY A 49 28.03 1.91 2.66
CA GLY A 49 27.79 3.28 2.20
C GLY A 49 26.55 3.47 1.31
N PHE A 50 25.81 2.39 1.00
CA PHE A 50 24.55 2.44 0.25
C PHE A 50 23.34 2.40 1.19
N THR A 51 22.22 2.94 0.73
CA THR A 51 20.92 2.89 1.41
C THR A 51 19.88 2.34 0.44
N PHE A 52 19.14 1.33 0.89
CA PHE A 52 18.11 0.66 0.10
C PHE A 52 16.79 0.62 0.87
N ASP A 53 15.71 1.14 0.28
CA ASP A 53 14.37 0.86 0.77
C ASP A 53 13.97 -0.55 0.37
N MET A 54 13.46 -1.34 1.32
CA MET A 54 13.33 -2.79 1.17
C MET A 54 11.92 -3.28 0.78
N GLY A 55 10.96 -2.37 0.59
CA GLY A 55 9.58 -2.75 0.34
C GLY A 55 8.90 -1.82 -0.65
N PRO A 56 7.96 -0.95 -0.23
CA PRO A 56 7.34 0.00 -1.14
C PRO A 56 8.40 0.87 -1.84
N SER A 57 8.22 1.07 -3.13
CA SER A 57 9.09 1.92 -3.96
C SER A 57 8.30 3.02 -4.70
N PHE A 58 7.01 2.82 -4.95
CA PHE A 58 6.12 3.84 -5.54
C PHE A 58 5.35 4.58 -4.46
N TYR A 59 5.42 5.91 -4.48
CA TYR A 59 4.55 6.78 -3.68
C TYR A 59 3.44 7.34 -4.57
N TRP A 60 2.27 6.71 -4.49
CA TRP A 60 1.01 7.17 -5.07
C TRP A 60 0.04 7.58 -3.96
N MET A 61 -1.02 8.30 -4.32
CA MET A 61 -2.09 8.70 -3.40
C MET A 61 -1.57 9.48 -2.18
N PRO A 62 -0.88 10.62 -2.38
CA PRO A 62 -0.41 11.48 -1.28
C PRO A 62 -1.49 11.86 -0.28
N ASP A 63 -2.74 11.99 -0.77
CA ASP A 63 -3.93 12.31 -0.01
C ASP A 63 -4.20 11.34 1.14
N VAL A 64 -3.80 10.07 1.03
CA VAL A 64 -3.95 9.07 2.10
C VAL A 64 -3.08 9.41 3.31
N PHE A 65 -1.82 9.80 3.07
CA PHE A 65 -0.92 10.21 4.14
C PHE A 65 -1.26 11.60 4.66
N GLU A 66 -1.60 12.55 3.79
CA GLU A 66 -2.10 13.87 4.18
C GLU A 66 -3.30 13.73 5.14
N ARG A 67 -4.28 12.93 4.75
CA ARG A 67 -5.43 12.61 5.59
C ARG A 67 -5.03 12.03 6.94
N TYR A 68 -4.03 11.15 7.01
CA TYR A 68 -3.57 10.61 8.29
C TYR A 68 -2.98 11.70 9.19
N PHE A 69 -2.04 12.51 8.70
CA PHE A 69 -1.42 13.59 9.48
C PHE A 69 -2.44 14.67 9.89
N ASP A 70 -3.39 15.00 9.01
CA ASP A 70 -4.45 15.98 9.26
C ASP A 70 -5.31 15.60 10.48
N ARG A 71 -5.47 14.29 10.76
CA ARG A 71 -6.22 13.81 11.94
C ARG A 71 -5.56 14.19 13.26
N PHE A 72 -4.30 14.61 13.23
CA PHE A 72 -3.54 15.09 14.39
C PHE A 72 -3.23 16.58 14.30
N GLY A 73 -3.87 17.30 13.36
CA GLY A 73 -3.63 18.74 13.12
C GLY A 73 -2.25 19.02 12.53
N LYS A 74 -1.71 18.06 11.76
CA LYS A 74 -0.37 18.13 11.18
C LYS A 74 -0.43 17.98 9.66
N LYS A 75 0.65 18.34 8.98
CA LYS A 75 0.83 18.11 7.54
C LYS A 75 1.97 17.13 7.29
N THR A 76 1.92 16.39 6.19
CA THR A 76 3.04 15.56 5.73
C THR A 76 4.35 16.36 5.63
N ALA A 77 4.26 17.59 5.13
CA ALA A 77 5.36 18.54 4.99
C ALA A 77 6.06 18.92 6.32
N ASP A 78 5.42 18.71 7.47
CA ASP A 78 6.04 18.93 8.78
C ASP A 78 7.06 17.81 9.13
N TYR A 79 7.01 16.69 8.41
CA TYR A 79 7.79 15.47 8.69
C TYR A 79 8.69 15.05 7.53
N TYR A 80 8.25 15.21 6.29
CA TYR A 80 9.04 14.90 5.09
C TYR A 80 8.56 15.72 3.89
N SER A 81 9.45 15.93 2.92
CA SER A 81 9.12 16.60 1.65
C SER A 81 8.87 15.59 0.54
N LEU A 82 7.98 15.96 -0.38
CA LEU A 82 7.67 15.18 -1.57
C LEU A 82 8.11 15.93 -2.82
N ARG A 83 8.71 15.21 -3.76
CA ARG A 83 9.05 15.70 -5.09
C ARG A 83 8.30 14.87 -6.14
N ARG A 84 7.54 15.51 -7.02
CA ARG A 84 6.92 14.81 -8.16
C ARG A 84 8.02 14.36 -9.12
N LEU A 85 7.99 13.10 -9.54
CA LEU A 85 8.93 12.56 -10.51
C LEU A 85 8.47 12.91 -11.93
N ASP A 86 9.42 13.33 -12.78
CA ASP A 86 9.21 13.53 -14.22
C ASP A 86 10.45 13.04 -14.99
N PRO A 87 10.35 11.97 -15.80
CA PRO A 87 9.16 11.15 -16.00
C PRO A 87 8.74 10.43 -14.70
N SER A 88 7.45 10.13 -14.57
CA SER A 88 6.90 9.32 -13.46
C SER A 88 7.60 7.97 -13.40
N TYR A 89 7.79 7.34 -14.56
CA TYR A 89 8.57 6.12 -14.79
C TYR A 89 8.89 5.98 -16.27
N ARG A 90 9.84 5.07 -16.57
CA ARG A 90 10.17 4.64 -17.93
C ARG A 90 9.84 3.16 -18.10
N ILE A 91 9.17 2.82 -19.20
CA ILE A 91 8.97 1.44 -19.61
C ILE A 91 9.89 1.16 -20.80
N TYR A 92 10.75 0.16 -20.66
CA TYR A 92 11.61 -0.37 -21.71
C TYR A 92 10.88 -1.49 -22.45
N TRP A 93 10.94 -1.42 -23.78
CA TRP A 93 10.42 -2.38 -24.74
C TRP A 93 11.61 -3.03 -25.47
N ASN A 94 11.33 -4.03 -26.31
CA ASN A 94 12.37 -4.68 -27.12
C ASN A 94 13.03 -3.72 -28.13
N ASP A 95 12.33 -2.67 -28.54
CA ASP A 95 12.70 -1.75 -29.61
C ASP A 95 12.87 -0.29 -29.14
N GLY A 96 12.83 -0.02 -27.83
CA GLY A 96 13.00 1.33 -27.30
C GLY A 96 12.46 1.49 -25.90
N TYR A 97 12.03 2.70 -25.56
CA TYR A 97 11.38 2.98 -24.29
C TYR A 97 10.30 4.06 -24.43
N THR A 98 9.39 4.07 -23.47
CA THR A 98 8.40 5.14 -23.30
C THR A 98 8.55 5.75 -21.92
N ASP A 99 8.80 7.06 -21.89
CA ASP A 99 8.73 7.85 -20.67
C ASP A 99 7.28 8.25 -20.42
N MET A 100 6.78 7.97 -19.22
CA MET A 100 5.47 8.43 -18.79
C MET A 100 5.60 9.83 -18.17
N PRO A 101 5.15 10.91 -18.84
CA PRO A 101 5.34 12.27 -18.35
C PRO A 101 4.53 12.53 -17.08
N ALA A 102 5.00 13.44 -16.23
CA ALA A 102 4.27 13.85 -15.05
C ALA A 102 3.00 14.67 -15.39
N ALA A 103 3.08 15.52 -16.41
CA ALA A 103 2.01 16.46 -16.77
C ALA A 103 0.96 15.82 -17.68
N ILE A 104 -0.32 15.93 -17.32
CA ILE A 104 -1.42 15.31 -18.08
C ILE A 104 -1.43 15.71 -19.56
N GLU A 105 -1.13 16.96 -19.89
CA GLU A 105 -1.14 17.41 -21.29
C GLU A 105 0.01 16.78 -22.09
N ALA A 106 1.14 16.47 -21.46
CA ALA A 106 2.22 15.71 -22.08
C ALA A 106 1.85 14.24 -22.23
N VAL A 107 1.15 13.64 -21.26
CA VAL A 107 0.60 12.27 -21.37
C VAL A 107 -0.40 12.18 -22.53
N LYS A 108 -1.33 13.13 -22.66
CA LYS A 108 -2.28 13.19 -23.78
C LYS A 108 -1.56 13.25 -25.13
N LYS A 109 -0.52 14.08 -25.26
CA LYS A 109 0.31 14.16 -26.47
C LYS A 109 1.03 12.85 -26.78
N LEU A 110 1.57 12.18 -25.75
CA LEU A 110 2.20 10.87 -25.90
C LEU A 110 1.20 9.83 -26.43
N PHE A 111 0.00 9.80 -25.86
CA PHE A 111 -1.05 8.88 -26.29
C PHE A 111 -1.44 9.17 -27.74
N GLU A 112 -1.70 10.44 -28.09
CA GLU A 112 -2.05 10.85 -29.45
C GLU A 112 -1.00 10.47 -30.50
N LEU A 113 0.29 10.54 -30.12
CA LEU A 113 1.41 10.14 -30.97
C LEU A 113 1.40 8.62 -31.25
N ILE A 114 1.07 7.81 -30.25
CA ILE A 114 1.06 6.34 -30.37
C ILE A 114 -0.20 5.84 -31.08
N GLU A 115 -1.36 6.39 -30.74
CA GLU A 115 -2.65 6.08 -31.36
C GLU A 115 -3.44 7.37 -31.59
N PRO A 116 -3.59 7.84 -32.86
CA PRO A 116 -4.37 9.02 -33.16
C PRO A 116 -5.82 8.93 -32.62
N GLY A 117 -6.30 10.03 -32.02
CA GLY A 117 -7.58 10.12 -31.34
C GLY A 117 -7.58 9.57 -29.90
N SER A 118 -6.49 8.96 -29.44
CA SER A 118 -6.45 8.36 -28.09
C SER A 118 -6.32 9.40 -26.97
N ALA A 119 -5.92 10.64 -27.23
CA ALA A 119 -5.91 11.69 -26.20
C ALA A 119 -7.32 11.96 -25.65
N ALA A 120 -8.31 12.10 -26.54
CA ALA A 120 -9.71 12.32 -26.15
C ALA A 120 -10.28 11.09 -25.41
N LYS A 121 -9.89 9.88 -25.83
CA LYS A 121 -10.27 8.64 -25.16
C LYS A 121 -9.65 8.53 -23.77
N LEU A 122 -8.39 8.91 -23.61
CA LEU A 122 -7.70 8.97 -22.32
C LEU A 122 -8.40 9.93 -21.36
N GLU A 123 -8.78 11.10 -21.82
CA GLU A 123 -9.53 12.05 -20.99
C GLU A 123 -10.87 11.48 -20.52
N LYS A 124 -11.64 10.87 -21.43
CA LYS A 124 -12.89 10.19 -21.08
C LYS A 124 -12.67 9.05 -20.09
N TYR A 125 -11.60 8.27 -20.28
CA TYR A 125 -11.21 7.18 -19.38
C TYR A 125 -10.88 7.71 -17.98
N LEU A 126 -10.01 8.72 -17.89
CA LEU A 126 -9.56 9.29 -16.62
C LEU A 126 -10.68 9.99 -15.86
N ASN A 127 -11.65 10.61 -16.54
CA ASN A 127 -12.82 11.19 -15.88
C ASN A 127 -13.69 10.10 -15.22
N GLY A 128 -13.87 8.96 -15.89
CA GLY A 128 -14.54 7.80 -15.30
C GLY A 128 -13.74 7.19 -14.14
N ALA A 129 -12.42 7.11 -14.27
CA ALA A 129 -11.52 6.64 -13.22
C ALA A 129 -11.49 7.55 -11.99
N ALA A 130 -11.58 8.88 -12.18
CA ALA A 130 -11.66 9.86 -11.10
C ALA A 130 -12.90 9.66 -10.23
N TYR A 131 -14.06 9.47 -10.87
CA TYR A 131 -15.30 9.13 -10.18
C TYR A 131 -15.19 7.84 -9.38
N LYS A 132 -14.59 6.80 -9.98
CA LYS A 132 -14.33 5.52 -9.30
C LYS A 132 -13.35 5.66 -8.14
N TYR A 133 -12.34 6.52 -8.26
CA TYR A 133 -11.40 6.82 -7.17
C TYR A 133 -12.12 7.48 -6.00
N GLU A 134 -12.85 8.58 -6.26
CA GLU A 134 -13.60 9.30 -5.23
C GLU A 134 -14.64 8.40 -4.55
N ALA A 135 -15.44 7.69 -5.33
CA ALA A 135 -16.45 6.78 -4.81
C ALA A 135 -15.82 5.58 -4.07
N GLY A 136 -14.76 4.98 -4.63
CA GLY A 136 -14.06 3.85 -4.01
C GLY A 136 -13.43 4.24 -2.67
N MET A 137 -12.69 5.35 -2.63
CA MET A 137 -12.06 5.83 -1.40
C MET A 137 -13.08 6.22 -0.34
N ASN A 138 -14.06 7.07 -0.70
CA ASN A 138 -14.99 7.63 0.30
C ASN A 138 -16.13 6.68 0.69
N LYS A 139 -16.62 5.84 -0.25
CA LYS A 139 -17.79 4.98 0.01
C LYS A 139 -17.43 3.54 0.34
N LEU A 140 -16.18 3.11 0.11
CA LEU A 140 -15.74 1.75 0.43
C LEU A 140 -14.57 1.77 1.41
N VAL A 141 -13.42 2.35 1.03
CA VAL A 141 -12.16 2.23 1.81
C VAL A 141 -12.23 2.92 3.16
N TYR A 142 -12.81 4.12 3.23
CA TYR A 142 -12.90 4.88 4.48
C TYR A 142 -14.09 4.51 5.37
N LYS A 143 -14.89 3.50 4.99
CA LYS A 143 -15.97 3.02 5.87
C LYS A 143 -15.39 2.27 7.07
N PRO A 144 -16.00 2.38 8.27
CA PRO A 144 -15.52 1.71 9.47
C PRO A 144 -15.49 0.18 9.37
N GLY A 145 -16.31 -0.42 8.50
CA GLY A 145 -16.36 -1.86 8.30
C GLY A 145 -16.93 -2.62 9.50
N ARG A 146 -17.76 -1.97 10.33
CA ARG A 146 -18.33 -2.60 11.55
C ARG A 146 -19.48 -3.54 11.24
N SER A 147 -20.12 -3.38 10.08
CA SER A 147 -21.15 -4.28 9.59
C SER A 147 -21.18 -4.34 8.07
N ILE A 148 -21.48 -5.52 7.52
CA ILE A 148 -21.73 -5.71 6.09
C ILE A 148 -22.92 -4.85 5.62
N THR A 149 -23.88 -4.57 6.51
CA THR A 149 -25.02 -3.71 6.22
C THR A 149 -24.63 -2.25 5.94
N GLU A 150 -23.45 -1.79 6.37
CA GLU A 150 -22.92 -0.47 5.99
C GLU A 150 -22.69 -0.34 4.48
N PHE A 151 -22.50 -1.45 3.79
CA PHE A 151 -22.34 -1.51 2.34
C PHE A 151 -23.67 -1.74 1.61
N MET A 152 -24.76 -2.04 2.33
CA MET A 152 -26.12 -2.22 1.81
C MET A 152 -26.90 -0.89 1.73
N ASP A 153 -26.26 0.15 1.23
CA ASP A 153 -26.93 1.41 0.91
C ASP A 153 -27.34 1.41 -0.57
N TRP A 154 -28.57 1.83 -0.88
CA TRP A 154 -29.07 1.98 -2.26
C TRP A 154 -28.16 2.87 -3.12
N SER A 155 -27.47 3.85 -2.52
CA SER A 155 -26.47 4.67 -3.23
C SER A 155 -25.16 3.90 -3.53
N THR A 156 -24.86 2.86 -2.75
CA THR A 156 -23.73 1.93 -2.97
C THR A 156 -24.11 0.86 -3.97
N ILE A 157 -25.33 0.29 -3.90
CA ILE A 157 -25.86 -0.73 -4.83
C ILE A 157 -26.00 -0.16 -6.26
N GLY A 158 -26.56 1.05 -6.43
CA GLY A 158 -26.56 1.74 -7.72
C GLY A 158 -25.15 2.15 -8.17
N GLY A 159 -24.24 2.35 -7.21
CA GLY A 159 -22.82 2.54 -7.43
C GLY A 159 -22.14 1.31 -8.00
N VAL A 160 -22.45 0.09 -7.54
CA VAL A 160 -21.81 -1.17 -7.98
C VAL A 160 -21.83 -1.35 -9.51
N PHE A 161 -22.96 -1.01 -10.17
CA PHE A 161 -23.05 -1.03 -11.63
C PHE A 161 -22.21 0.07 -12.31
N LYS A 162 -22.15 1.28 -11.73
CA LYS A 162 -21.30 2.38 -12.22
C LYS A 162 -19.81 2.14 -11.96
N LEU A 163 -19.49 1.38 -10.91
CA LEU A 163 -18.14 0.98 -10.53
C LEU A 163 -17.61 -0.18 -11.38
N GLN A 164 -18.47 -0.82 -12.19
CA GLN A 164 -18.09 -1.86 -13.15
C GLN A 164 -17.33 -3.03 -12.51
N VAL A 165 -17.79 -3.47 -11.34
CA VAL A 165 -17.09 -4.51 -10.54
C VAL A 165 -17.13 -5.90 -11.19
N PHE A 166 -17.98 -6.12 -12.20
CA PHE A 166 -18.17 -7.41 -12.87
C PHE A 166 -17.45 -7.52 -14.22
N SER A 167 -16.86 -6.45 -14.73
CA SER A 167 -16.05 -6.48 -15.96
C SER A 167 -14.57 -6.43 -15.64
N SER A 168 -13.74 -7.15 -16.40
CA SER A 168 -12.29 -7.08 -16.23
C SER A 168 -11.74 -5.70 -16.61
N ILE A 169 -10.66 -5.28 -15.95
CA ILE A 169 -9.95 -4.04 -16.30
C ILE A 169 -9.32 -4.13 -17.70
N LYS A 170 -8.86 -5.32 -18.11
CA LYS A 170 -8.39 -5.60 -19.48
C LYS A 170 -9.45 -5.27 -20.54
N ASP A 171 -10.67 -5.79 -20.38
CA ASP A 171 -11.78 -5.52 -21.31
C ASP A 171 -12.20 -4.05 -21.27
N HIS A 172 -12.13 -3.42 -20.09
CA HIS A 172 -12.43 -2.01 -19.95
C HIS A 172 -11.42 -1.15 -20.73
N ILE A 173 -10.12 -1.41 -20.60
CA ILE A 173 -9.05 -0.70 -21.32
C ILE A 173 -9.16 -0.92 -22.83
N ALA A 174 -9.45 -2.14 -23.27
CA ALA A 174 -9.57 -2.49 -24.69
C ALA A 174 -10.70 -1.73 -25.43
N LYS A 175 -11.71 -1.21 -24.70
CA LYS A 175 -12.75 -0.33 -25.26
C LYS A 175 -12.24 1.07 -25.61
N TYR A 176 -11.16 1.52 -24.98
CA TYR A 176 -10.59 2.85 -25.19
C TYR A 176 -9.35 2.79 -26.09
N PHE A 177 -8.48 1.79 -25.93
CA PHE A 177 -7.21 1.75 -26.65
C PHE A 177 -7.10 0.47 -27.49
N GLN A 178 -6.62 0.61 -28.73
CA GLN A 178 -6.36 -0.51 -29.64
C GLN A 178 -4.87 -0.84 -29.71
N HIS A 179 -4.01 0.17 -29.61
CA HIS A 179 -2.57 -0.03 -29.71
C HIS A 179 -2.04 -0.84 -28.51
N PRO A 180 -1.25 -1.92 -28.74
CA PRO A 180 -0.81 -2.83 -27.69
C PRO A 180 0.04 -2.13 -26.61
N THR A 181 0.88 -1.17 -27.00
CA THR A 181 1.68 -0.35 -26.06
C THR A 181 0.79 0.43 -25.09
N LEU A 182 -0.26 1.10 -25.58
CA LEU A 182 -1.17 1.85 -24.71
C LEU A 182 -1.95 0.93 -23.78
N ARG A 183 -2.38 -0.25 -24.27
CA ARG A 183 -3.02 -1.25 -23.40
C ARG A 183 -2.10 -1.69 -22.26
N ARG A 184 -0.84 -2.03 -22.56
CA ARG A 184 0.15 -2.43 -21.54
C ARG A 184 0.46 -1.31 -20.55
N ILE A 185 0.61 -0.07 -21.02
CA ILE A 185 0.78 1.10 -20.13
C ILE A 185 -0.41 1.23 -19.18
N MET A 186 -1.63 1.07 -19.68
CA MET A 186 -2.85 1.19 -18.87
C MET A 186 -3.12 -0.03 -17.98
N GLU A 187 -2.64 -1.21 -18.34
CA GLU A 187 -2.77 -2.44 -17.53
C GLU A 187 -1.73 -2.51 -16.41
N PHE A 188 -0.56 -1.90 -16.59
CA PHE A 188 0.55 -1.95 -15.61
C PHE A 188 0.16 -1.60 -14.16
N PRO A 189 -0.61 -0.52 -13.88
CA PRO A 189 -0.97 -0.18 -12.50
C PRO A 189 -1.73 -1.28 -11.74
N VAL A 190 -2.36 -2.21 -12.45
CA VAL A 190 -3.09 -3.34 -11.85
C VAL A 190 -2.15 -4.37 -11.23
N LEU A 191 -0.92 -4.50 -11.75
CA LEU A 191 0.06 -5.44 -11.19
C LEU A 191 0.45 -5.11 -9.74
N PHE A 192 0.32 -3.84 -9.32
CA PHE A 192 0.55 -3.46 -7.93
C PHE A 192 -0.46 -4.07 -6.94
N LEU A 193 -1.57 -4.61 -7.44
CA LEU A 193 -2.57 -5.31 -6.62
C LEU A 193 -2.21 -6.78 -6.39
N GLY A 194 -1.14 -7.28 -7.02
CA GLY A 194 -0.79 -8.70 -6.96
C GLY A 194 -1.86 -9.57 -7.60
N ALA A 195 -2.44 -9.12 -8.72
CA ALA A 195 -3.44 -9.86 -9.48
C ALA A 195 -3.30 -9.58 -10.99
N LEU A 196 -3.80 -10.49 -11.82
CA LEU A 196 -3.82 -10.33 -13.27
C LEU A 196 -4.92 -9.34 -13.70
N PRO A 197 -4.70 -8.52 -14.76
CA PRO A 197 -5.74 -7.64 -15.31
C PRO A 197 -7.02 -8.35 -15.77
N GLU A 198 -6.94 -9.62 -16.11
CA GLU A 198 -8.09 -10.44 -16.52
C GLU A 198 -9.01 -10.77 -15.34
N ASP A 199 -8.42 -10.97 -14.16
CA ASP A 199 -9.12 -11.35 -12.93
C ASP A 199 -9.43 -10.14 -12.05
N THR A 200 -9.01 -8.95 -12.47
CA THR A 200 -9.17 -7.71 -11.70
C THR A 200 -10.36 -6.89 -12.20
N PRO A 201 -11.31 -6.51 -11.31
CA PRO A 201 -12.45 -5.66 -11.67
C PRO A 201 -12.07 -4.30 -12.27
N ALA A 202 -12.87 -3.79 -13.20
CA ALA A 202 -12.68 -2.47 -13.83
C ALA A 202 -12.85 -1.27 -12.86
N LEU A 203 -13.30 -1.52 -11.63
CA LEU A 203 -13.21 -0.59 -10.51
C LEU A 203 -11.77 -0.10 -10.31
N TYR A 204 -10.78 -0.98 -10.52
CA TYR A 204 -9.38 -0.68 -10.31
C TYR A 204 -8.77 0.25 -11.37
N SER A 205 -9.54 0.75 -12.34
CA SER A 205 -9.12 1.91 -13.14
C SER A 205 -8.82 3.14 -12.27
N LEU A 206 -9.29 3.17 -11.02
CA LEU A 206 -8.88 4.17 -10.04
C LEU A 206 -7.35 4.22 -9.85
N MET A 207 -6.64 3.11 -10.06
CA MET A 207 -5.17 3.06 -9.98
C MET A 207 -4.53 3.84 -11.13
N ASN A 208 -5.12 3.82 -12.33
CA ASN A 208 -4.67 4.67 -13.44
C ASN A 208 -4.90 6.16 -13.15
N TYR A 209 -5.98 6.50 -12.44
CA TYR A 209 -6.17 7.88 -11.99
C TYR A 209 -5.12 8.28 -10.95
N ALA A 210 -4.87 7.41 -9.96
CA ALA A 210 -3.84 7.63 -8.94
C ALA A 210 -2.45 7.82 -9.56
N ASP A 211 -2.09 6.98 -10.54
CA ASP A 211 -0.84 7.08 -11.28
C ASP A 211 -0.76 8.36 -12.14
N ILE A 212 -1.67 8.52 -13.09
CA ILE A 212 -1.55 9.54 -14.15
C ILE A 212 -1.90 10.93 -13.63
N LYS A 213 -3.00 11.05 -12.90
CA LYS A 213 -3.49 12.34 -12.38
C LYS A 213 -2.90 12.63 -11.00
N GLY A 214 -2.99 11.67 -10.08
CA GLY A 214 -2.41 11.78 -8.74
C GLY A 214 -0.89 11.92 -8.76
N GLY A 215 -0.24 11.30 -9.74
CA GLY A 215 1.19 11.43 -10.00
C GLY A 215 2.03 10.45 -9.19
N THR A 216 3.26 10.23 -9.65
CA THR A 216 4.28 9.48 -8.92
C THR A 216 5.21 10.44 -8.18
N TRP A 217 5.40 10.20 -6.88
CA TRP A 217 6.16 11.08 -6.00
C TRP A 217 7.35 10.36 -5.40
N TYR A 218 8.35 11.14 -5.00
CA TYR A 218 9.51 10.69 -4.26
C TYR A 218 9.56 11.44 -2.92
N PRO A 219 9.41 10.74 -1.78
CA PRO A 219 9.76 11.30 -0.49
C PRO A 219 11.28 11.48 -0.40
N GLU A 220 11.72 12.69 -0.08
CA GLU A 220 13.15 12.96 0.08
C GLU A 220 13.72 12.10 1.22
N GLY A 221 14.79 11.36 0.92
CA GLY A 221 15.35 10.33 1.81
C GLY A 221 14.78 8.92 1.62
N GLY A 222 13.87 8.73 0.66
CA GLY A 222 13.28 7.44 0.32
C GLY A 222 11.98 7.15 1.07
N MET A 223 11.35 6.01 0.77
CA MET A 223 10.06 5.61 1.35
C MET A 223 10.13 5.46 2.87
N TYR A 224 11.31 5.17 3.42
CA TYR A 224 11.53 5.15 4.86
C TYR A 224 11.29 6.51 5.53
N SER A 225 11.41 7.64 4.83
CA SER A 225 11.09 8.97 5.38
C SER A 225 9.63 9.09 5.84
N VAL A 226 8.71 8.37 5.18
CA VAL A 226 7.30 8.30 5.57
C VAL A 226 7.14 7.57 6.91
N VAL A 227 7.85 6.45 7.08
CA VAL A 227 7.90 5.69 8.34
C VAL A 227 8.49 6.55 9.45
N ALA A 228 9.61 7.23 9.18
CA ALA A 228 10.25 8.13 10.13
C ALA A 228 9.30 9.26 10.56
N GLY A 229 8.53 9.82 9.62
CA GLY A 229 7.52 10.82 9.92
C GLY A 229 6.41 10.32 10.83
N MET A 230 5.86 9.13 10.55
CA MET A 230 4.81 8.52 11.39
C MET A 230 5.33 8.11 12.78
N ILE A 231 6.56 7.60 12.87
CA ILE A 231 7.25 7.32 14.14
C ILE A 231 7.38 8.60 14.96
N LYS A 232 7.88 9.67 14.34
CA LYS A 232 8.06 10.97 15.01
C LYS A 232 6.73 11.52 15.54
N LEU A 233 5.67 11.49 14.73
CA LEU A 233 4.32 11.87 15.18
C LEU A 233 3.85 11.00 16.36
N ALA A 234 4.01 9.67 16.28
CA ALA A 234 3.64 8.78 17.38
C ALA A 234 4.40 9.10 18.68
N GLN A 235 5.70 9.41 18.59
CA GLN A 235 6.51 9.83 19.73
C GLN A 235 6.07 11.18 20.30
N GLU A 236 5.71 12.15 19.45
CA GLU A 236 5.13 13.44 19.88
C GLU A 236 3.82 13.26 20.65
N LEU A 237 3.06 12.19 20.36
CA LEU A 237 1.85 11.79 21.09
C LEU A 237 2.13 10.98 22.36
N GLY A 238 3.41 10.70 22.69
CA GLY A 238 3.81 9.98 23.89
C GLY A 238 3.93 8.45 23.74
N VAL A 239 3.78 7.91 22.53
CA VAL A 239 3.92 6.46 22.26
C VAL A 239 5.33 5.98 22.59
N GLN A 240 5.42 4.90 23.37
CA GLN A 240 6.68 4.25 23.70
C GLN A 240 6.98 3.11 22.74
N PHE A 241 8.25 2.93 22.37
CA PHE A 241 8.69 1.87 21.46
C PHE A 241 9.70 0.94 22.12
N ARG A 242 9.52 -0.37 21.90
CA ARG A 242 10.44 -1.44 22.30
C ARG A 242 10.89 -2.19 21.05
N PHE A 243 12.10 -1.90 20.59
CA PHE A 243 12.70 -2.56 19.43
C PHE A 243 13.53 -3.77 19.82
N ASP A 244 13.88 -4.60 18.83
CA ASP A 244 14.64 -5.83 19.02
C ASP A 244 13.95 -6.78 20.02
N GLU A 245 12.63 -6.74 20.09
CA GLU A 245 11.84 -7.46 21.08
C GLU A 245 10.68 -8.20 20.41
N GLU A 246 10.79 -9.54 20.41
CA GLU A 246 9.84 -10.40 19.72
C GLU A 246 8.74 -10.84 20.68
N VAL A 247 7.50 -10.50 20.35
CA VAL A 247 6.32 -11.03 21.01
C VAL A 247 6.17 -12.50 20.65
N ARG A 248 5.99 -13.34 21.68
CA ARG A 248 5.86 -14.79 21.56
C ARG A 248 4.47 -15.31 21.90
N GLU A 249 3.73 -14.59 22.74
CA GLU A 249 2.42 -15.05 23.21
C GLU A 249 1.54 -13.87 23.66
N ILE A 250 0.24 -13.98 23.39
CA ILE A 250 -0.81 -13.15 23.98
C ILE A 250 -1.56 -14.01 25.00
N VAL A 251 -1.32 -13.73 26.28
CA VAL A 251 -1.95 -14.46 27.40
C VAL A 251 -3.36 -13.93 27.63
N ILE A 252 -4.32 -14.84 27.53
CA ILE A 252 -5.74 -14.54 27.71
C ILE A 252 -6.19 -15.03 29.09
N ARG A 253 -6.82 -14.14 29.86
CA ARG A 253 -7.46 -14.45 31.15
C ARG A 253 -8.89 -13.94 31.13
N GLU A 254 -9.83 -14.76 31.59
CA GLU A 254 -11.26 -14.41 31.62
C GLU A 254 -11.79 -13.91 30.25
N LYS A 255 -11.33 -14.55 29.16
CA LYS A 255 -11.64 -14.17 27.77
C LYS A 255 -11.18 -12.77 27.36
N GLN A 256 -10.19 -12.20 28.05
CA GLN A 256 -9.57 -10.91 27.71
C GLN A 256 -8.05 -11.08 27.52
N ALA A 257 -7.48 -10.47 26.48
CA ALA A 257 -6.04 -10.37 26.33
C ALA A 257 -5.48 -9.44 27.43
N LYS A 258 -4.67 -10.00 28.34
CA LYS A 258 -4.19 -9.26 29.52
C LYS A 258 -2.69 -9.04 29.53
N THR A 259 -1.93 -9.99 29.01
CA THR A 259 -0.47 -9.93 29.04
C THR A 259 0.10 -10.32 27.68
N VAL A 260 1.14 -9.61 27.26
CA VAL A 260 1.96 -9.96 26.11
C VAL A 260 3.31 -10.43 26.62
N THR A 261 3.68 -11.67 26.30
CA THR A 261 4.97 -12.26 26.63
C THR A 261 5.91 -12.08 25.45
N THR A 262 7.12 -11.59 25.72
CA THR A 262 8.17 -11.43 24.70
C THR A 262 9.36 -12.34 25.00
N ASN A 263 10.38 -12.30 24.15
CA ASN A 263 11.67 -12.91 24.43
C ASN A 263 12.47 -12.23 25.54
N LYS A 264 12.05 -11.06 26.03
CA LYS A 264 12.77 -10.24 27.03
C LYS A 264 11.97 -10.00 28.32
N SER A 265 10.66 -9.77 28.23
CA SER A 265 9.81 -9.31 29.34
C SER A 265 8.35 -9.73 29.18
N ASN A 266 7.54 -9.43 30.20
CA ASN A 266 6.08 -9.53 30.16
C ASN A 266 5.46 -8.14 30.33
N TYR A 267 4.45 -7.83 29.53
CA TYR A 267 3.75 -6.54 29.58
C TYR A 267 2.26 -6.75 29.77
N SER A 268 1.69 -6.13 30.80
CA SER A 268 0.24 -6.13 31.01
C SER A 268 -0.38 -4.88 30.40
N ALA A 269 -1.56 -5.04 29.79
CA ALA A 269 -2.33 -3.93 29.25
C ALA A 269 -3.83 -4.21 29.28
N ASP A 270 -4.64 -3.17 29.14
CA ASP A 270 -6.09 -3.29 29.07
C ASP A 270 -6.56 -3.77 27.68
N ALA A 271 -5.75 -3.55 26.65
CA ALA A 271 -5.99 -3.98 25.29
C ALA A 271 -4.68 -4.36 24.57
N VAL A 272 -4.81 -5.21 23.55
CA VAL A 272 -3.72 -5.59 22.63
C VAL A 272 -4.20 -5.41 21.20
N ILE A 273 -3.42 -4.73 20.37
CA ILE A 273 -3.66 -4.57 18.94
C ILE A 273 -2.51 -5.24 18.19
N SER A 274 -2.78 -6.28 17.40
CA SER A 274 -1.76 -6.90 16.57
C SER A 274 -1.70 -6.24 15.19
N GLY A 275 -0.60 -5.56 14.91
CA GLY A 275 -0.21 -5.12 13.56
C GLY A 275 0.74 -6.12 12.87
N ALA A 276 0.95 -7.30 13.46
CA ALA A 276 1.70 -8.39 12.84
C ALA A 276 0.89 -9.09 11.75
N ASP A 277 1.51 -10.03 11.05
CA ASP A 277 0.81 -10.89 10.10
C ASP A 277 -0.37 -11.61 10.79
N TYR A 278 -1.51 -11.67 10.11
CA TYR A 278 -2.74 -12.15 10.72
C TYR A 278 -2.67 -13.66 11.00
N HIS A 279 -2.13 -14.44 10.06
CA HIS A 279 -1.91 -15.87 10.24
C HIS A 279 -0.92 -16.12 11.39
N PHE A 280 0.16 -15.33 11.48
CA PHE A 280 1.11 -15.43 12.60
C PHE A 280 0.44 -15.15 13.95
N THR A 281 -0.38 -14.10 14.04
CA THR A 281 -1.09 -13.76 15.29
C THR A 281 -2.02 -14.89 15.70
N GLU A 282 -2.83 -15.39 14.77
CA GLU A 282 -3.81 -16.46 15.02
C GLU A 282 -3.14 -17.78 15.37
N THR A 283 -2.06 -18.16 14.70
CA THR A 283 -1.49 -19.51 14.87
C THR A 283 -0.33 -19.61 15.86
N GLN A 284 0.40 -18.52 16.09
CA GLN A 284 1.60 -18.52 16.95
C GLN A 284 1.38 -17.74 18.25
N LEU A 285 0.64 -16.62 18.22
CA LEU A 285 0.50 -15.77 19.40
C LEU A 285 -0.74 -16.09 20.24
N LEU A 286 -1.78 -16.67 19.64
CA LEU A 286 -3.03 -17.00 20.32
C LEU A 286 -3.11 -18.49 20.70
N PRO A 287 -3.61 -18.81 21.91
CA PRO A 287 -4.00 -20.18 22.27
C PRO A 287 -5.12 -20.68 21.35
N GLU A 288 -5.13 -21.98 21.06
CA GLU A 288 -6.06 -22.61 20.11
C GLU A 288 -7.54 -22.27 20.37
N ALA A 289 -7.94 -22.27 21.65
CA ALA A 289 -9.32 -21.98 22.07
C ALA A 289 -9.80 -20.55 21.74
N TYR A 290 -8.90 -19.63 21.39
CA TYR A 290 -9.20 -18.23 21.09
C TYR A 290 -8.88 -17.84 19.64
N ARG A 291 -8.59 -18.82 18.78
CA ARG A 291 -8.39 -18.60 17.35
C ARG A 291 -9.73 -18.49 16.65
N SER A 292 -9.80 -17.60 15.67
CA SER A 292 -10.97 -17.34 14.85
C SER A 292 -11.14 -18.39 13.75
N TYR A 293 -10.04 -18.99 13.28
CA TYR A 293 -10.01 -19.85 12.10
C TYR A 293 -9.30 -21.18 12.34
N SER A 294 -9.77 -22.23 11.65
CA SER A 294 -9.15 -23.55 11.67
C SER A 294 -7.97 -23.65 10.69
N PRO A 295 -7.08 -24.67 10.82
CA PRO A 295 -6.02 -24.93 9.84
C PRO A 295 -6.57 -25.04 8.40
N ALA A 296 -7.68 -25.76 8.22
CA ALA A 296 -8.31 -25.93 6.91
C ALA A 296 -8.85 -24.62 6.28
N TYR A 297 -9.13 -23.58 7.08
CA TYR A 297 -9.46 -22.26 6.54
C TYR A 297 -8.23 -21.61 5.89
N TRP A 298 -7.08 -21.72 6.56
CA TRP A 298 -5.80 -21.15 6.12
C TRP A 298 -5.26 -21.87 4.89
N ASP A 299 -5.34 -23.19 4.85
CA ASP A 299 -4.88 -24.02 3.72
C ASP A 299 -5.63 -23.70 2.40
N LYS A 300 -6.82 -23.12 2.49
CA LYS A 300 -7.64 -22.71 1.33
C LYS A 300 -7.42 -21.26 0.90
N ARG A 301 -6.60 -20.48 1.60
CA ARG A 301 -6.33 -19.09 1.23
C ARG A 301 -5.32 -19.05 0.09
N VAL A 302 -5.62 -18.25 -0.93
CA VAL A 302 -4.64 -17.91 -1.96
C VAL A 302 -3.75 -16.80 -1.41
N MET A 303 -2.45 -17.06 -1.37
CA MET A 303 -1.46 -16.07 -0.96
C MET A 303 -1.09 -15.18 -2.15
N ALA A 304 -0.94 -13.88 -1.90
CA ALA A 304 -0.38 -12.98 -2.90
C ALA A 304 1.06 -13.41 -3.24
N PRO A 305 1.53 -13.18 -4.48
CA PRO A 305 2.88 -13.55 -4.86
C PRO A 305 3.92 -12.82 -4.01
N SER A 306 5.05 -13.48 -3.80
CA SER A 306 6.23 -12.85 -3.22
C SER A 306 7.04 -12.13 -4.31
N CYS A 307 8.17 -11.55 -3.93
CA CYS A 307 9.11 -10.93 -4.86
C CYS A 307 10.54 -11.44 -4.59
N LEU A 308 11.33 -11.50 -5.65
CA LEU A 308 12.78 -11.68 -5.59
C LEU A 308 13.44 -10.31 -5.79
N LEU A 309 14.18 -9.85 -4.79
CA LEU A 309 14.78 -8.51 -4.77
C LEU A 309 16.31 -8.60 -4.72
N TYR A 310 16.97 -7.83 -5.58
CA TYR A 310 18.42 -7.65 -5.59
C TYR A 310 18.76 -6.20 -5.23
N TYR A 311 19.52 -6.00 -4.16
CA TYR A 311 20.04 -4.69 -3.77
C TYR A 311 21.48 -4.53 -4.26
N ILE A 312 21.66 -3.77 -5.33
CA ILE A 312 22.94 -3.67 -6.04
C ILE A 312 23.52 -2.27 -5.86
N GLY A 313 24.64 -2.18 -5.13
CA GLY A 313 25.44 -0.96 -5.03
C GLY A 313 26.38 -0.82 -6.23
N LEU A 314 26.39 0.36 -6.87
CA LEU A 314 27.25 0.64 -8.02
C LEU A 314 28.22 1.79 -7.68
N ASN A 315 29.47 1.65 -8.09
CA ASN A 315 30.50 2.70 -7.93
C ASN A 315 30.46 3.77 -9.05
N LYS A 316 29.43 3.72 -9.92
CA LYS A 316 29.24 4.65 -11.02
C LYS A 316 27.76 5.02 -11.16
N LYS A 317 27.51 6.23 -11.63
CA LYS A 317 26.15 6.67 -11.99
C LYS A 317 25.75 6.07 -13.34
N LEU A 318 24.55 5.51 -13.41
CA LEU A 318 23.95 5.07 -14.67
C LEU A 318 23.35 6.28 -15.40
N LYS A 319 23.45 6.32 -16.74
CA LYS A 319 22.99 7.46 -17.55
C LYS A 319 21.59 7.32 -18.12
N GLN A 320 21.12 6.09 -18.36
CA GLN A 320 19.85 5.83 -19.05
C GLN A 320 18.68 5.49 -18.12
N PRO A 321 18.85 4.65 -17.07
CA PRO A 321 17.76 4.40 -16.12
C PRO A 321 17.34 5.68 -15.40
N VAL A 322 16.02 5.88 -15.33
CA VAL A 322 15.40 6.89 -14.47
C VAL A 322 15.01 6.25 -13.13
N HIS A 323 14.49 7.05 -12.20
CA HIS A 323 14.17 6.61 -10.83
C HIS A 323 13.34 5.31 -10.80
N HIS A 324 12.29 5.22 -11.62
CA HIS A 324 11.54 3.98 -11.85
C HIS A 324 11.71 3.53 -13.30
N SER A 325 12.38 2.38 -13.47
CA SER A 325 12.64 1.77 -14.77
C SER A 325 12.04 0.37 -14.80
N LEU A 326 11.09 0.16 -15.70
CA LEU A 326 10.32 -1.08 -15.87
C LEU A 326 10.74 -1.75 -17.18
N PHE A 327 10.96 -3.05 -17.20
CA PHE A 327 11.39 -3.80 -18.38
C PHE A 327 10.29 -4.76 -18.81
N PHE A 328 9.68 -4.50 -19.97
CA PHE A 328 8.58 -5.28 -20.54
C PHE A 328 9.09 -6.02 -21.79
N ASP A 329 10.16 -6.79 -21.60
CA ASP A 329 10.90 -7.54 -22.62
C ASP A 329 10.37 -8.96 -22.84
N VAL A 330 9.48 -9.43 -21.96
CA VAL A 330 8.81 -10.75 -22.04
C VAL A 330 7.29 -10.62 -22.17
N SER A 331 6.63 -11.72 -22.55
CA SER A 331 5.18 -11.77 -22.66
C SER A 331 4.51 -11.56 -21.29
N PHE A 332 3.63 -10.57 -21.21
CA PHE A 332 2.86 -10.26 -19.99
C PHE A 332 1.94 -11.41 -19.58
N GLU A 333 1.38 -12.12 -20.57
CA GLU A 333 0.52 -13.29 -20.34
C GLU A 333 1.32 -14.46 -19.76
N GLN A 334 2.50 -14.75 -20.32
CA GLN A 334 3.36 -15.82 -19.81
C GLN A 334 3.84 -15.50 -18.39
N HIS A 335 4.38 -14.28 -18.19
CA HIS A 335 4.84 -13.81 -16.89
C HIS A 335 3.71 -13.86 -15.85
N GLY A 336 2.51 -13.47 -16.26
CA GLY A 336 1.32 -13.55 -15.44
C GLY A 336 0.94 -14.98 -15.04
N ASN A 337 0.92 -15.91 -16.00
CA ASN A 337 0.61 -17.30 -15.69
C ASN A 337 1.65 -17.92 -14.75
N GLU A 338 2.95 -17.66 -14.93
CA GLU A 338 4.01 -18.25 -14.09
C GLU A 338 4.02 -17.75 -12.64
N ILE A 339 3.51 -16.53 -12.37
CA ILE A 339 3.49 -15.95 -11.03
C ILE A 339 2.18 -16.24 -10.29
N TYR A 340 1.05 -16.27 -11.01
CA TYR A 340 -0.27 -16.25 -10.40
C TYR A 340 -1.05 -17.57 -10.53
N LYS A 341 -0.59 -18.52 -11.34
CA LYS A 341 -1.22 -19.83 -11.56
C LYS A 341 -0.21 -20.94 -11.31
#